data_AF-A0A2E4CUF1-F1
#
_entry.id   AF-A0A2E4CUF1-F1
#
_cell.length_a   1.000
_cell.length_b   1.000
_cell.length_c   1.000
_cell.angle_alpha   90.00
_cell.angle_beta   90.00
_cell.angle_gamma   90.00
#
_symmetry.space_group_name_H-M   'P 1'
#
loop_
_entity.id
_entity.type
_entity.pdbx_description
1 polymer ?
#
loop_
_entity_poly.entity_id
_entity_poly.type
_entity_poly.pdbx_seq_one_letter_code
_entity_poly.pdbx_strand_id
1 'polypeptide(L)'
;MWVAPASTAASTVSGVESPQILISVITWGSYRLPPFRQMLVLTEQQRGADIMKIFHWVIALAAASVLAACNPVERAGDARAEVDFFHERLNAGDDDAIWAVTGEEFRSTTSKEDFARLLGTVRKSLGKVEETSQVGMNMYTNMQGSFTTLRMETHFERGRGAELFMFKSAGDELKLVGYNINSPDMMSDVFENYADEGDAPTTDENLPQAVLVPDE
;
A
#
# COMPACT_ATOMS: atom_id res chain seq x y z
N MET A 1 50.01 -8.13 -22.38
CA MET A 1 50.51 -7.44 -23.58
C MET A 1 51.18 -8.47 -24.47
N TRP A 2 50.48 -9.04 -25.45
CA TRP A 2 51.10 -9.81 -26.55
C TRP A 2 50.17 -9.74 -27.77
N VAL A 3 50.79 -9.46 -28.91
CA VAL A 3 50.21 -9.17 -30.23
C VAL A 3 50.17 -10.47 -31.06
N ALA A 4 49.26 -10.49 -32.04
CA ALA A 4 48.99 -11.56 -33.03
C ALA A 4 50.22 -11.99 -33.88
N PRO A 5 50.05 -13.00 -34.77
CA PRO A 5 49.63 -12.69 -36.14
C PRO A 5 48.65 -13.69 -36.78
N ALA A 6 48.26 -13.35 -38.00
CA ALA A 6 47.05 -13.74 -38.72
C ALA A 6 47.21 -14.88 -39.76
N SER A 7 46.04 -15.38 -40.16
CA SER A 7 45.61 -15.85 -41.50
C SER A 7 46.23 -17.09 -42.14
N THR A 8 45.36 -18.04 -42.50
CA THR A 8 45.13 -18.45 -43.91
C THR A 8 43.71 -18.99 -44.05
N ALA A 9 43.04 -18.53 -45.11
CA ALA A 9 41.65 -18.83 -45.48
C ALA A 9 41.54 -20.08 -46.38
N ALA A 10 40.34 -20.65 -46.47
CA ALA A 10 39.84 -21.25 -47.71
C ALA A 10 38.30 -21.24 -47.70
N SER A 11 37.75 -20.51 -48.65
CA SER A 11 36.33 -20.30 -48.91
C SER A 11 35.71 -21.50 -49.64
N THR A 12 34.42 -21.77 -49.42
CA THR A 12 33.51 -22.17 -50.51
C THR A 12 32.18 -21.44 -50.37
N VAL A 13 31.66 -21.07 -51.54
CA VAL A 13 30.71 -19.99 -51.79
C VAL A 13 29.33 -20.53 -52.15
N SER A 14 28.33 -19.73 -51.83
CA SER A 14 26.94 -19.75 -52.26
C SER A 14 26.71 -19.90 -53.79
N GLY A 15 25.66 -20.62 -54.17
CA GLY A 15 24.86 -20.47 -55.40
C GLY A 15 23.49 -21.12 -55.14
N VAL A 16 22.29 -20.56 -55.34
CA VAL A 16 21.69 -19.65 -56.34
C VAL A 16 21.76 -20.18 -57.77
N GLU A 17 20.64 -20.73 -58.27
CA GLU A 17 20.10 -20.71 -59.65
C GLU A 17 18.67 -21.32 -59.58
N SER A 18 17.56 -20.63 -59.87
CA SER A 18 17.05 -20.01 -61.11
C SER A 18 16.06 -20.91 -61.88
N PRO A 19 15.09 -20.31 -62.62
CA PRO A 19 13.75 -20.85 -62.88
C PRO A 19 13.66 -21.64 -64.19
N GLN A 20 12.63 -22.48 -64.33
CA GLN A 20 12.24 -23.03 -65.64
C GLN A 20 10.73 -22.89 -65.84
N ILE A 21 10.39 -22.11 -66.87
CA ILE A 21 9.08 -21.99 -67.50
C ILE A 21 8.89 -23.24 -68.36
N LEU A 22 7.76 -23.95 -68.20
CA LEU A 22 7.26 -24.85 -69.24
C LEU A 22 5.78 -24.60 -69.53
N ILE A 23 5.53 -24.59 -70.83
CA ILE A 23 4.35 -24.15 -71.55
C ILE A 23 3.43 -25.36 -71.82
N SER A 24 2.12 -25.13 -71.65
CA SER A 24 0.95 -25.80 -72.27
C SER A 24 0.67 -27.28 -72.00
N VAL A 25 -0.54 -27.57 -71.47
CA VAL A 25 -1.62 -28.21 -72.27
C VAL A 25 -2.97 -27.68 -71.76
N ILE A 26 -3.69 -26.99 -72.65
CA ILE A 26 -5.09 -26.63 -72.47
C ILE A 26 -5.92 -27.89 -72.77
N THR A 27 -6.48 -28.52 -71.75
CA THR A 27 -7.59 -29.49 -71.92
C THR A 27 -8.90 -28.79 -71.58
N TRP A 28 -9.69 -28.52 -72.61
CA TRP A 28 -11.10 -28.19 -72.48
C TRP A 28 -11.85 -29.39 -71.89
N GLY A 29 -12.45 -29.21 -70.71
CA GLY A 29 -13.19 -30.24 -70.00
C GLY A 29 -14.27 -29.64 -69.11
N SER A 30 -15.40 -29.30 -69.74
CA SER A 30 -16.75 -29.32 -69.15
C SER A 30 -16.96 -28.49 -67.88
N TYR A 31 -17.26 -27.20 -68.08
CA TYR A 31 -18.02 -26.39 -67.12
C TYR A 31 -19.35 -27.07 -66.80
N ARG A 32 -19.45 -27.75 -65.65
CA ARG A 32 -20.72 -28.11 -65.05
C ARG A 32 -21.15 -26.93 -64.20
N LEU A 33 -21.96 -26.05 -64.78
CA LEU A 33 -22.62 -24.98 -64.05
C LEU A 33 -23.46 -25.59 -62.91
N PRO A 34 -23.34 -25.13 -61.66
CA PRO A 34 -24.32 -25.45 -60.65
C PRO A 34 -25.67 -24.82 -61.05
N PRO A 35 -26.80 -25.52 -60.89
CA PRO A 35 -28.10 -24.93 -61.18
C PRO A 35 -28.35 -23.73 -60.27
N PHE A 36 -28.52 -22.57 -60.89
CA PHE A 36 -29.14 -21.38 -60.31
C PHE A 36 -30.58 -21.71 -59.89
N ARG A 37 -30.74 -22.37 -58.74
CA ARG A 37 -32.04 -22.47 -58.05
C ARG A 37 -31.84 -22.88 -56.60
N GLN A 38 -31.45 -21.92 -55.77
CA GLN A 38 -31.93 -21.77 -54.39
C GLN A 38 -31.31 -20.51 -53.78
N MET A 39 -31.95 -19.39 -54.11
CA MET A 39 -31.93 -18.19 -53.31
C MET A 39 -32.90 -18.40 -52.14
N LEU A 40 -32.54 -17.86 -50.98
CA LEU A 40 -33.33 -17.74 -49.75
C LEU A 40 -33.46 -19.01 -48.89
N VAL A 41 -32.72 -19.04 -47.78
CA VAL A 41 -33.07 -19.48 -46.41
C VAL A 41 -31.79 -20.01 -45.75
N LEU A 42 -30.87 -19.11 -45.38
CA LEU A 42 -29.79 -19.41 -44.43
C LEU A 42 -29.44 -18.16 -43.63
N THR A 43 -30.39 -17.59 -42.89
CA THR A 43 -30.07 -16.51 -41.92
C THR A 43 -30.98 -16.53 -40.69
N GLU A 44 -31.23 -17.69 -40.09
CA GLU A 44 -31.89 -17.69 -38.76
C GLU A 44 -31.22 -18.66 -37.77
N GLN A 45 -30.74 -19.82 -38.23
CA GLN A 45 -30.41 -20.91 -37.29
C GLN A 45 -28.98 -20.92 -36.74
N GLN A 46 -28.01 -20.20 -37.35
CA GLN A 46 -26.64 -20.12 -36.82
C GLN A 46 -26.44 -19.07 -35.73
N ARG A 47 -27.43 -18.19 -35.47
CA ARG A 47 -27.29 -17.12 -34.49
C ARG A 47 -27.25 -17.64 -33.04
N GLY A 48 -27.92 -18.77 -32.73
CA GLY A 48 -28.07 -19.26 -31.35
C GLY A 48 -26.81 -19.88 -30.72
N ALA A 49 -26.00 -20.60 -31.51
CA ALA A 49 -24.84 -21.32 -30.97
C ALA A 49 -23.66 -20.38 -30.64
N ASP A 50 -23.48 -19.32 -31.43
CA ASP A 50 -22.40 -18.34 -31.22
C ASP A 50 -22.77 -17.33 -30.13
N ILE A 51 -24.06 -16.94 -30.00
CA ILE A 51 -24.53 -16.12 -28.87
C ILE A 51 -24.28 -16.86 -27.55
N MET A 52 -24.51 -18.18 -27.49
CA MET A 52 -24.29 -18.96 -26.28
C MET A 52 -22.82 -19.06 -25.90
N LYS A 53 -21.89 -19.15 -26.86
CA LYS A 53 -20.44 -19.13 -26.59
C LYS A 53 -19.97 -17.75 -26.15
N ILE A 54 -20.42 -16.68 -26.81
CA ILE A 54 -20.11 -15.29 -26.43
C ILE A 54 -20.63 -15.02 -25.01
N PHE A 55 -21.83 -15.49 -24.66
CA PHE A 55 -22.38 -15.35 -23.32
C PHE A 55 -21.56 -16.10 -22.26
N HIS A 56 -21.04 -17.30 -22.57
CA HIS A 56 -20.11 -18.01 -21.68
C HIS A 56 -18.78 -17.27 -21.51
N TRP A 57 -18.22 -16.69 -22.57
CA TRP A 57 -17.00 -15.86 -22.48
C TRP A 57 -17.24 -14.56 -21.71
N VAL A 58 -18.41 -13.93 -21.87
CA VAL A 58 -18.82 -12.75 -21.11
C VAL A 58 -19.05 -13.07 -19.63
N ILE A 59 -19.67 -14.21 -19.30
CA ILE A 59 -19.81 -14.67 -17.91
C ILE A 59 -18.45 -15.00 -17.30
N ALA A 60 -17.55 -15.64 -18.05
CA ALA A 60 -16.19 -15.93 -17.56
C ALA A 60 -15.37 -14.64 -17.32
N LEU A 61 -15.49 -13.64 -18.21
CA LEU A 61 -14.88 -12.33 -18.03
C LEU A 61 -15.51 -11.54 -16.87
N ALA A 62 -16.83 -11.62 -16.71
CA ALA A 62 -17.54 -10.97 -15.61
C ALA A 62 -17.23 -11.63 -14.25
N ALA A 63 -17.02 -12.95 -14.20
CA ALA A 63 -16.62 -13.64 -12.97
C ALA A 63 -15.19 -13.25 -12.53
N ALA A 64 -14.29 -12.98 -13.49
CA ALA A 64 -12.93 -12.54 -13.20
C ALA A 64 -12.87 -11.10 -12.65
N SER A 65 -13.78 -10.21 -13.05
CA SER A 65 -13.79 -8.82 -12.57
C SER A 65 -14.29 -8.66 -11.14
N VAL A 66 -15.10 -9.59 -10.62
CA VAL A 66 -15.59 -9.54 -9.23
C VAL A 66 -14.45 -9.74 -8.21
N LEU A 67 -13.35 -10.40 -8.58
CA LEU A 67 -12.19 -10.60 -7.71
C LEU A 67 -11.33 -9.34 -7.51
N ALA A 68 -11.46 -8.34 -8.40
CA ALA A 68 -10.69 -7.09 -8.31
C ALA A 68 -11.28 -6.08 -7.30
N ALA A 69 -12.54 -6.26 -6.88
CA ALA A 69 -13.24 -5.26 -6.08
C ALA A 69 -12.90 -5.31 -4.57
N CYS A 70 -12.16 -6.31 -4.10
CA CYS A 70 -11.75 -6.41 -2.69
C CYS A 70 -10.44 -7.20 -2.59
N ASN A 71 -9.33 -6.60 -2.98
CA ASN A 71 -8.01 -7.20 -2.82
C ASN A 71 -7.39 -6.77 -1.47
N PRO A 72 -7.46 -7.60 -0.42
CA PRO A 72 -6.90 -7.26 0.89
C PRO A 72 -5.36 -7.13 0.85
N VAL A 73 -4.68 -7.74 -0.12
CA VAL A 73 -3.22 -7.69 -0.25
C VAL A 73 -2.75 -6.31 -0.70
N GLU A 74 -3.45 -5.71 -1.66
CA GLU A 74 -3.17 -4.35 -2.15
C GLU A 74 -3.41 -3.32 -1.04
N ARG A 75 -4.57 -3.38 -0.39
CA ARG A 75 -4.91 -2.53 0.76
C ARG A 75 -3.93 -2.66 1.93
N ALA A 76 -3.35 -3.84 2.14
CA ALA A 76 -2.32 -4.06 3.15
C ALA A 76 -0.99 -3.39 2.76
N GLY A 77 -0.62 -3.46 1.48
CA GLY A 77 0.55 -2.76 0.93
C GLY A 77 0.45 -1.25 1.11
N ASP A 78 -0.71 -0.67 0.76
CA ASP A 78 -0.94 0.77 0.88
C ASP A 78 -0.82 1.23 2.34
N ALA A 79 -1.42 0.47 3.26
CA ALA A 79 -1.42 0.84 4.67
C ALA A 79 -0.03 0.66 5.32
N ARG A 80 0.78 -0.30 4.86
CA ARG A 80 2.18 -0.43 5.28
C ARG A 80 3.03 0.74 4.77
N ALA A 81 2.81 1.17 3.53
CA ALA A 81 3.50 2.32 2.96
C ALA A 81 3.22 3.62 3.73
N GLU A 82 1.99 3.82 4.22
CA GLU A 82 1.65 4.96 5.08
C GLU A 82 2.36 4.90 6.45
N VAL A 83 2.57 3.70 7.02
CA VAL A 83 3.38 3.54 8.24
C VAL A 83 4.85 3.86 7.97
N ASP A 84 5.39 3.44 6.83
CA ASP A 84 6.78 3.76 6.46
C ASP A 84 6.96 5.27 6.26
N PHE A 85 6.02 5.94 5.59
CA PHE A 85 5.97 7.39 5.49
C PHE A 85 5.94 8.05 6.88
N PHE A 86 5.07 7.56 7.77
CA PHE A 86 4.98 8.06 9.13
C PHE A 86 6.33 7.96 9.87
N HIS A 87 6.98 6.80 9.85
CA HIS A 87 8.26 6.58 10.52
C HIS A 87 9.39 7.42 9.91
N GLU A 88 9.42 7.58 8.58
CA GLU A 88 10.39 8.46 7.91
C GLU A 88 10.25 9.90 8.39
N ARG A 89 9.02 10.43 8.43
CA ARG A 89 8.73 11.80 8.89
C ARG A 89 8.96 11.97 10.38
N LEU A 90 8.64 10.96 11.18
CA LEU A 90 8.93 10.94 12.61
C LEU A 90 10.44 11.07 12.84
N ASN A 91 11.25 10.30 12.12
CA ASN A 91 12.71 10.36 12.20
C ASN A 91 13.29 11.69 11.70
N ALA A 92 12.62 12.34 10.75
CA ALA A 92 12.98 13.66 10.24
C ALA A 92 12.52 14.83 11.15
N GLY A 93 11.64 14.56 12.13
CA GLY A 93 11.00 15.60 12.94
C GLY A 93 9.98 16.44 12.18
N ASP A 94 9.45 15.92 11.07
CA ASP A 94 8.52 16.60 10.17
C ASP A 94 7.06 16.32 10.57
N ASP A 95 6.68 16.82 11.75
CA ASP A 95 5.34 16.62 12.33
C ASP A 95 4.22 17.22 11.47
N ASP A 96 4.53 18.27 10.71
CA ASP A 96 3.61 18.94 9.81
C ASP A 96 3.22 18.04 8.63
N ALA A 97 4.18 17.30 8.07
CA ALA A 97 3.90 16.32 7.02
C ALA A 97 3.03 15.16 7.52
N ILE A 98 3.27 14.66 8.75
CA ILE A 98 2.42 13.64 9.36
C ILE A 98 1.00 14.19 9.58
N TRP A 99 0.89 15.41 10.13
CA TRP A 99 -0.40 16.06 10.33
C TRP A 99 -1.16 16.27 9.02
N ALA A 100 -0.48 16.57 7.91
CA ALA A 100 -1.12 16.81 6.62
C ALA A 100 -1.91 15.59 6.09
N VAL A 101 -1.46 14.38 6.42
CA VAL A 101 -2.09 13.12 5.98
C VAL A 101 -3.13 12.55 6.95
N THR A 102 -3.37 13.21 8.10
CA THR A 102 -4.43 12.79 9.03
C THR A 102 -5.83 13.07 8.47
N GLY A 103 -6.78 12.20 8.76
CA GLY A 103 -8.20 12.35 8.41
C GLY A 103 -8.94 13.31 9.34
N GLU A 104 -10.15 13.70 8.95
CA GLU A 104 -11.02 14.58 9.73
C GLU A 104 -11.31 14.00 11.12
N GLU A 105 -11.52 12.68 11.21
CA GLU A 105 -11.79 11.99 12.47
C GLU A 105 -10.66 12.22 13.49
N PHE A 106 -9.40 12.12 13.07
CA PHE A 106 -8.25 12.39 13.93
C PHE A 106 -8.26 13.83 14.43
N ARG A 107 -8.46 14.77 13.50
CA ARG A 107 -8.43 16.21 13.78
C ARG A 107 -9.62 16.67 14.63
N SER A 108 -10.71 15.91 14.64
CA SER A 108 -11.89 16.20 15.46
C SER A 108 -11.66 15.92 16.95
N THR A 109 -10.71 15.03 17.28
CA THR A 109 -10.46 14.57 18.66
C THR A 109 -9.09 14.96 19.20
N THR A 110 -8.17 15.39 18.33
CA THR A 110 -6.78 15.68 18.71
C THR A 110 -6.33 16.97 18.03
N SER A 111 -5.78 17.89 18.81
CA SER A 111 -5.19 19.12 18.27
C SER A 111 -3.85 18.82 17.58
N LYS A 112 -3.45 19.70 16.66
CA LYS A 112 -2.15 19.58 15.99
C LYS A 112 -1.01 19.67 17.01
N GLU A 113 -1.14 20.59 17.97
CA GLU A 113 -0.16 20.85 19.02
C GLU A 113 0.01 19.65 19.96
N ASP A 114 -1.08 19.01 20.38
CA ASP A 114 -1.00 17.84 21.26
C ASP A 114 -0.40 16.63 20.55
N PHE A 115 -0.72 16.48 19.26
CA PHE A 115 -0.12 15.42 18.46
C PHE A 115 1.38 15.67 18.24
N ALA A 116 1.79 16.88 17.88
CA ALA A 116 3.21 17.24 17.77
C ALA A 116 3.96 17.05 19.09
N ARG A 117 3.31 17.36 20.23
CA ARG A 117 3.87 17.09 21.56
C ARG A 117 4.09 15.60 21.79
N LEU A 118 3.11 14.75 21.45
CA LEU A 118 3.24 13.30 21.53
C LEU A 118 4.42 12.81 20.69
N LEU A 119 4.52 13.22 19.42
CA LEU A 119 5.61 12.81 18.53
C LEU A 119 6.97 13.32 19.04
N GLY A 120 7.00 14.53 19.59
CA GLY A 120 8.16 15.09 20.28
C GLY A 120 8.61 14.24 21.46
N THR A 121 7.67 13.77 22.30
CA THR A 121 7.96 12.83 23.40
C THR A 121 8.48 11.50 22.87
N VAL A 122 7.88 10.93 21.82
CA VAL A 122 8.36 9.69 21.20
C VAL A 122 9.81 9.84 20.76
N ARG A 123 10.15 10.90 20.03
CA ARG A 123 11.55 11.17 19.63
C ARG A 123 12.47 11.41 20.83
N LYS A 124 12.02 12.18 21.82
CA LYS A 124 12.82 12.52 23.01
C LYS A 124 13.06 11.32 23.91
N SER A 125 12.12 10.38 24.02
CA SER A 125 12.23 9.24 24.94
C SER A 125 12.74 7.97 24.26
N LEU A 126 12.37 7.72 23.01
CA LEU A 126 12.73 6.48 22.29
C LEU A 126 13.78 6.69 21.21
N GLY A 127 13.90 7.91 20.66
CA GLY A 127 14.83 8.20 19.57
C GLY A 127 14.24 7.87 18.19
N LYS A 128 15.11 7.64 17.22
CA LYS A 128 14.69 7.27 15.86
C LYS A 128 14.20 5.82 15.80
N VAL A 129 13.29 5.56 14.88
CA VAL A 129 12.92 4.21 14.45
C VAL A 129 14.10 3.58 13.71
N GLU A 130 14.52 2.40 14.13
CA GLU A 130 15.58 1.61 13.49
C GLU A 130 15.02 0.41 12.70
N GLU A 131 14.06 -0.29 13.29
CA GLU A 131 13.43 -1.47 12.70
C GLU A 131 11.96 -1.51 13.10
N THR A 132 11.09 -1.97 12.20
CA THR A 132 9.68 -2.17 12.50
C THR A 132 9.13 -3.39 11.78
N SER A 133 8.26 -4.13 12.46
CA SER A 133 7.64 -5.34 11.94
C SER A 133 6.13 -5.31 12.15
N GLN A 134 5.38 -5.68 11.12
CA GLN A 134 3.93 -5.80 11.24
C GLN A 134 3.57 -7.11 11.93
N VAL A 135 2.90 -7.03 13.07
CA VAL A 135 2.48 -8.20 13.86
C VAL A 135 0.98 -8.47 13.78
N GLY A 136 0.21 -7.54 13.23
CA GLY A 136 -1.23 -7.74 13.05
C GLY A 136 -1.85 -6.74 12.10
N MET A 137 -2.95 -7.15 11.48
CA MET A 137 -3.74 -6.31 10.60
C MET A 137 -5.21 -6.71 10.72
N ASN A 138 -6.10 -5.72 10.78
CA ASN A 138 -7.54 -5.93 10.74
C ASN A 138 -8.18 -4.94 9.77
N MET A 139 -9.09 -5.43 8.94
CA MET A 139 -9.85 -4.60 8.00
C MET A 139 -11.33 -4.79 8.28
N TYR A 140 -12.07 -3.69 8.36
CA TYR A 140 -13.51 -3.74 8.53
C TYR A 140 -14.18 -2.57 7.81
N THR A 141 -15.40 -2.80 7.36
CA THR A 141 -16.23 -1.77 6.73
C THR A 141 -17.53 -1.66 7.50
N ASN A 142 -17.95 -0.43 7.76
CA ASN A 142 -19.22 -0.12 8.40
C ASN A 142 -19.89 1.07 7.68
N MET A 143 -20.98 1.60 8.23
CA MET A 143 -21.71 2.73 7.63
C MET A 143 -20.88 4.02 7.52
N GLN A 144 -19.79 4.14 8.28
CA GLN A 144 -18.93 5.32 8.31
C GLN A 144 -17.76 5.23 7.33
N GLY A 145 -17.49 4.05 6.77
CA GLY A 145 -16.43 3.83 5.79
C GLY A 145 -15.71 2.50 5.94
N SER A 146 -14.62 2.35 5.19
CA SER A 146 -13.68 1.22 5.31
C SER A 146 -12.48 1.64 6.14
N PHE A 147 -12.11 0.79 7.09
CA PHE A 147 -11.04 1.02 8.05
C PHE A 147 -10.02 -0.11 7.98
N THR A 148 -8.76 0.26 8.09
CA THR A 148 -7.62 -0.66 8.18
C THR A 148 -6.84 -0.33 9.44
N THR A 149 -6.65 -1.30 10.32
CA THR A 149 -5.85 -1.18 11.54
C THR A 149 -4.59 -2.03 11.39
N LEU A 150 -3.41 -1.42 11.59
CA LEU A 150 -2.12 -2.11 11.63
C LEU A 150 -1.57 -2.08 13.04
N ARG A 151 -1.04 -3.22 13.48
CA ARG A 151 -0.27 -3.35 14.71
C ARG A 151 1.19 -3.60 14.34
N MET A 152 2.07 -2.74 14.84
CA MET A 152 3.50 -2.79 14.60
C MET A 152 4.24 -3.05 15.91
N GLU A 153 5.31 -3.83 15.85
CA GLU A 153 6.36 -3.86 16.88
C GLU A 153 7.56 -3.12 16.32
N THR A 154 7.95 -2.05 17.00
CA THR A 154 8.96 -1.10 16.52
C THR A 154 10.13 -1.00 17.50
N HIS A 155 11.33 -1.16 16.98
CA HIS A 155 12.59 -0.93 17.67
C HIS A 155 13.05 0.50 17.38
N PHE A 156 13.25 1.25 18.44
CA PHE A 156 13.81 2.59 18.42
C PHE A 156 15.22 2.57 19.01
N GLU A 157 16.01 3.61 18.76
CA GLU A 157 17.38 3.75 19.28
C GLU A 157 17.51 3.50 20.80
N ARG A 158 16.48 3.83 21.60
CA ARG A 158 16.49 3.73 23.07
C ARG A 158 15.36 2.89 23.64
N GLY A 159 14.70 2.06 22.85
CA GLY A 159 13.65 1.20 23.39
C GLY A 159 12.78 0.53 22.35
N ARG A 160 11.68 -0.06 22.82
CA ARG A 160 10.68 -0.71 21.97
C ARG A 160 9.30 -0.12 22.19
N GLY A 161 8.47 -0.17 21.15
CA GLY A 161 7.09 0.25 21.21
C GLY A 161 6.18 -0.63 20.38
N ALA A 162 5.03 -0.98 20.93
CA ALA A 162 3.91 -1.52 20.19
C ALA A 162 3.05 -0.36 19.68
N GLU A 163 2.97 -0.20 18.37
CA GLU A 163 2.21 0.89 17.73
C GLU A 163 0.93 0.34 17.10
N LEU A 164 -0.13 1.15 17.15
CA LEU A 164 -1.41 0.88 16.52
C LEU A 164 -1.76 2.06 15.60
N PHE A 165 -1.81 1.78 14.31
CA PHE A 165 -2.23 2.73 13.28
C PHE A 165 -3.63 2.39 12.80
N MET A 166 -4.50 3.39 12.72
CA MET A 166 -5.84 3.24 12.16
C MET A 166 -5.99 4.17 10.97
N PHE A 167 -6.28 3.59 9.82
CA PHE A 167 -6.50 4.29 8.57
C PHE A 167 -7.95 4.17 8.14
N LYS A 168 -8.47 5.22 7.52
CA LYS A 168 -9.76 5.22 6.82
C LYS A 168 -9.52 5.44 5.33
N SER A 169 -10.19 4.67 4.49
CA SER A 169 -10.18 4.90 3.04
C SER A 169 -10.91 6.21 2.71
N ALA A 170 -10.24 7.09 1.97
CA ALA A 170 -10.77 8.35 1.46
C ALA A 170 -10.50 8.43 -0.06
N GLY A 171 -11.43 7.90 -0.86
CA GLY A 171 -11.19 7.69 -2.27
C GLY A 171 -10.12 6.62 -2.50
N ASP A 172 -9.08 6.97 -3.23
CA ASP A 172 -7.92 6.12 -3.51
C ASP A 172 -6.78 6.27 -2.47
N GLU A 173 -6.95 7.15 -1.48
CA GLU A 173 -5.96 7.40 -0.44
C GLU A 173 -6.37 6.79 0.91
N LEU A 174 -5.38 6.53 1.76
CA LEU A 174 -5.59 6.23 3.17
C LEU A 174 -5.31 7.48 4.01
N LYS A 175 -6.21 7.79 4.94
CA LYS A 175 -6.02 8.87 5.91
C LYS A 175 -5.82 8.30 7.30
N LEU A 176 -4.82 8.79 8.02
CA LEU A 176 -4.58 8.40 9.42
C LEU A 176 -5.69 8.97 10.30
N VAL A 177 -6.52 8.10 10.86
CA VAL A 177 -7.66 8.47 11.73
C VAL A 177 -7.43 8.10 13.20
N GLY A 178 -6.37 7.36 13.51
CA GLY A 178 -5.93 7.11 14.88
C GLY A 178 -4.50 6.60 14.97
N TYR A 179 -3.80 6.98 16.03
CA TYR A 179 -2.46 6.52 16.37
C TYR A 179 -2.35 6.29 17.88
N ASN A 180 -1.76 5.17 18.27
CA ASN A 180 -1.44 4.88 19.66
C ASN A 180 -0.10 4.15 19.76
N ILE A 181 0.68 4.47 20.78
CA ILE A 181 1.92 3.78 21.11
C ILE A 181 1.88 3.31 22.57
N ASN A 182 2.30 2.07 22.79
CA ASN A 182 2.57 1.53 24.12
C ASN A 182 4.05 1.15 24.19
N SER A 183 4.81 1.87 25.01
CA SER A 183 6.23 1.64 25.23
C SER A 183 6.57 1.75 26.71
N PRO A 184 6.98 0.64 27.36
CA PRO A 184 7.51 0.68 28.72
C PRO A 184 8.71 1.62 28.85
N ASP A 185 9.60 1.63 27.86
CA ASP A 185 10.81 2.47 27.85
C ASP A 185 10.45 3.96 27.80
N MET A 186 9.46 4.34 26.99
CA MET A 186 8.94 5.72 26.96
C MET A 186 8.33 6.12 28.29
N MET A 187 7.53 5.23 28.91
CA MET A 187 6.93 5.50 30.21
C MET A 187 8.00 5.71 31.28
N SER A 188 9.00 4.83 31.34
CA SER A 188 10.12 4.94 32.28
C SER A 188 10.89 6.25 32.12
N ASP A 189 11.27 6.64 30.90
CA ASP A 189 11.98 7.90 30.64
C ASP A 189 11.15 9.12 31.07
N VAL A 190 9.85 9.11 30.76
CA VAL A 190 8.95 10.20 31.17
C VAL A 190 8.87 10.30 32.69
N PHE A 191 8.72 9.19 33.42
CA PHE A 191 8.67 9.18 34.89
C PHE A 191 10.00 9.60 35.55
N GLU A 192 11.15 9.18 35.01
CA GLU A 192 12.46 9.56 35.54
C GLU A 192 12.67 11.08 35.40
N ASN A 193 12.30 11.65 34.26
CA ASN A 193 12.35 13.11 34.04
C ASN A 193 11.43 13.88 35.01
N TYR A 194 10.29 13.29 35.44
CA TYR A 194 9.43 13.90 36.46
C TYR A 194 9.99 13.79 37.89
N ALA A 195 10.83 12.79 38.18
CA ALA A 195 11.44 12.62 39.49
C ALA A 195 12.59 13.62 39.73
N ASP A 196 13.25 14.08 38.65
CA ASP A 196 14.36 15.03 38.71
C ASP A 196 13.89 16.50 38.81
N GLU A 197 12.72 16.83 38.24
CA GLU A 197 12.06 18.14 38.46
C GLU A 197 11.34 18.23 39.82
N GLY A 198 11.27 17.11 40.54
CA GLY A 198 10.72 16.99 41.89
C GLY A 198 11.67 17.49 42.97
N ASP A 199 12.19 18.71 42.85
CA ASP A 199 12.46 19.49 44.06
C ASP A 199 11.10 19.61 44.75
N ALA A 200 10.94 18.85 45.84
CA ALA A 200 9.84 19.01 46.76
C ALA A 200 9.64 20.51 47.01
N PRO A 201 8.42 21.02 47.23
CA PRO A 201 8.29 22.34 47.82
C PRO A 201 9.12 22.28 49.10
N THR A 202 10.29 22.94 49.10
CA THR A 202 11.05 23.19 50.31
C THR A 202 10.00 23.77 51.22
N THR A 203 9.71 23.04 52.29
CA THR A 203 8.79 23.52 53.33
C THR A 203 9.32 24.89 53.68
N ASP A 204 8.66 25.93 53.17
CA ASP A 204 8.92 27.30 53.54
C ASP A 204 8.64 27.31 55.04
N GLU A 205 9.73 27.36 55.79
CA GLU A 205 9.78 27.57 57.22
C GLU A 205 9.32 29.02 57.49
N ASN A 206 8.09 29.33 57.12
CA ASN A 206 7.39 30.54 57.52
C ASN A 206 5.88 30.36 57.43
N LEU A 207 5.36 29.33 58.11
CA LEU A 207 3.99 29.35 58.56
C LEU A 207 3.86 30.47 59.61
N PRO A 208 2.98 31.49 59.43
CA PRO A 208 2.60 32.32 60.55
C PRO A 208 2.00 31.41 61.61
N GLN A 209 2.58 31.44 62.82
CA GLN A 209 2.09 30.65 63.93
C GLN A 209 0.58 30.91 64.11
N ALA A 210 -0.18 29.81 64.17
CA ALA A 210 -1.60 29.85 64.47
C ALA A 210 -1.80 30.67 65.76
N VAL A 211 -2.37 31.86 65.61
CA VAL A 211 -2.89 32.63 66.74
C VAL A 211 -4.06 31.80 67.28
N LEU A 212 -3.81 31.13 68.41
CA LEU A 212 -4.86 30.56 69.25
C LEU A 212 -5.81 31.69 69.62
N VAL A 213 -7.01 31.66 69.03
CA VAL A 213 -8.14 32.47 69.50
C VAL A 213 -8.66 31.77 70.76
N PRO A 214 -8.63 32.41 71.95
CA PRO A 214 -9.30 31.85 73.11
C PRO A 214 -10.82 31.98 72.93
N ASP A 215 -11.52 30.88 73.22
CA ASP A 215 -12.98 30.82 73.35
C ASP A 215 -13.43 31.73 74.50
N GLU A 216 -14.23 32.76 74.18
CA GLU A 216 -15.13 33.45 75.13
C GLU A 216 -16.50 33.68 74.48
#